data_AF-A0A7X2XLH9-F1
#
_entry.id   AF-A0A7X2XLH9-F1
#
_cell.length_a   1.000
_cell.length_b   1.000
_cell.length_c   1.000
_cell.angle_alpha   90.00
_cell.angle_beta   90.00
_cell.angle_gamma   90.00
#
_symmetry.space_group_name_H-M   'P 1'
#
loop_
_entity.id
_entity.type
_entity.pdbx_description
1 polymer ?
#
loop_
_entity_poly.entity_id
_entity_poly.type
_entity_poly.pdbx_seq_one_letter_code
_entity_poly.pdbx_strand_id
1 'polypeptide(L)'
;DALGELLVGVLLLLMTITSLTWTWAKVFLFLISIPFATLIYTSLKIVTASIAFWTKQSGAIIYIFYMFNDFAKYPIAIYHSFLRWLISFIIPFAFTAYYPASYFLKDKDGLFNIGGLILISLIFFTLSLKLWNKGLDAYESAGS
;
A
#
# COMPACT_ATOMS: atom_id res chain seq x y z
N ASP A 1 13.26 -1.76 -13.78
CA ASP A 1 12.82 -1.60 -12.38
C ASP A 1 12.33 -2.85 -11.71
N ALA A 2 11.12 -3.35 -11.97
CA ALA A 2 10.47 -4.34 -11.09
C ALA A 2 11.28 -5.62 -10.78
N LEU A 3 11.96 -6.23 -11.76
CA LEU A 3 12.79 -7.42 -11.51
C LEU A 3 14.01 -7.11 -10.64
N GLY A 4 14.62 -5.94 -10.80
CA GLY A 4 15.76 -5.51 -9.99
C GLY A 4 15.35 -5.27 -8.54
N GLU A 5 14.23 -4.60 -8.31
CA GLU A 5 13.67 -4.37 -6.97
C GLU A 5 13.32 -5.68 -6.27
N LEU A 6 12.72 -6.64 -7.00
CA LEU A 6 12.39 -7.95 -6.47
C LEU A 6 13.65 -8.75 -6.11
N LEU A 7 14.67 -8.75 -6.98
CA LEU A 7 15.96 -9.37 -6.69
C LEU A 7 16.61 -8.77 -5.45
N VAL A 8 16.67 -7.44 -5.34
CA VAL A 8 17.23 -6.75 -4.17
C VAL A 8 16.44 -7.10 -2.91
N GLY A 9 15.10 -7.11 -2.97
CA GLY A 9 14.25 -7.49 -1.85
C GLY A 9 14.49 -8.92 -1.36
N VAL A 10 14.61 -9.88 -2.29
CA VAL A 10 14.91 -11.29 -1.97
C VAL A 10 16.30 -11.43 -1.37
N LEU A 11 17.31 -10.77 -1.94
CA LEU A 11 18.68 -10.81 -1.41
C LEU A 11 18.75 -10.23 0.01
N LEU A 12 18.11 -9.08 0.26
CA LEU A 12 18.06 -8.48 1.59
C LEU A 12 17.34 -9.38 2.59
N LEU A 13 16.24 -10.03 2.20
CA LEU A 13 15.53 -10.99 3.04
C LEU A 13 16.45 -12.17 3.40
N LEU A 14 17.14 -12.76 2.42
CA LEU A 14 18.05 -13.89 2.66
C LEU A 14 19.23 -13.51 3.56
N MET A 15 19.82 -12.33 3.38
CA MET A 15 20.92 -11.85 4.22
C MET A 15 20.49 -11.59 5.67
N THR A 16 19.23 -11.22 5.89
CA THR A 16 18.70 -10.88 7.22
C THR A 16 17.82 -11.98 7.81
N ILE A 17 17.65 -13.12 7.14
CA ILE A 17 16.71 -14.16 7.57
C ILE A 17 17.06 -14.71 8.96
N THR A 18 18.35 -14.74 9.32
CA THR A 18 18.86 -15.23 10.61
C THR A 18 18.74 -14.22 11.74
N SER A 19 18.47 -12.94 11.46
CA SER A 19 18.26 -11.92 12.49
C SER A 19 16.84 -11.90 13.05
N LEU A 20 15.93 -12.67 12.44
CA LEU A 20 14.52 -12.79 12.81
C LEU A 20 14.20 -14.18 13.38
N THR A 21 13.35 -14.22 14.40
CA THR A 21 12.77 -15.46 14.92
C THR A 21 11.59 -15.88 14.04
N TRP A 22 11.85 -16.75 13.07
CA TRP A 22 10.81 -17.26 12.18
C TRP A 22 10.03 -18.39 12.83
N THR A 23 8.71 -18.24 12.85
CA THR A 23 7.75 -19.31 13.14
C THR A 23 6.91 -19.57 11.89
N TRP A 24 6.30 -20.75 11.78
CA TRP A 24 5.39 -21.05 10.67
C TRP A 24 4.26 -20.02 10.54
N ALA A 25 3.78 -19.49 11.67
CA ALA A 25 2.80 -18.42 11.67
C ALA A 25 3.35 -17.12 11.04
N LYS A 26 4.57 -16.70 11.38
CA LYS A 26 5.20 -15.51 10.77
C LYS A 26 5.44 -15.71 9.27
N VAL A 27 5.86 -16.90 8.84
CA VAL A 27 6.01 -17.19 7.40
C VAL A 27 4.66 -17.05 6.67
N PHE A 28 3.59 -17.63 7.22
CA PHE A 28 2.25 -17.52 6.64
C PHE A 28 1.75 -16.07 6.59
N LEU A 29 1.91 -15.31 7.68
CA LEU A 29 1.52 -13.90 7.74
C LEU A 29 2.36 -13.03 6.79
N PHE A 30 3.64 -13.35 6.60
CA PHE A 30 4.49 -12.66 5.63
C PHE A 30 3.99 -12.88 4.20
N LEU A 31 3.69 -14.13 3.83
CA LEU A 31 3.11 -14.46 2.51
C LEU A 31 1.75 -13.80 2.29
N ILE A 32 0.91 -13.72 3.33
CA ILE A 32 -0.37 -13.00 3.29
C ILE A 32 -0.17 -11.49 3.11
N SER A 33 0.85 -10.91 3.74
CA SER A 33 1.06 -9.46 3.70
C SER A 33 1.34 -8.96 2.28
N ILE A 34 1.97 -9.78 1.44
CA ILE A 34 2.33 -9.42 0.05
C ILE A 34 1.09 -9.04 -0.79
N PRO A 35 0.10 -9.92 -1.02
CA PRO A 35 -1.06 -9.58 -1.85
C PRO A 35 -1.89 -8.42 -1.29
N PHE A 36 -2.01 -8.29 0.03
CA PHE A 36 -2.76 -7.17 0.62
C PHE A 36 -2.01 -5.83 0.53
N ALA A 37 -0.67 -5.84 0.64
CA ALA A 37 0.12 -4.65 0.34
C ALA A 37 0.00 -4.27 -1.15
N THR A 38 0.05 -5.26 -2.05
CA THR A 38 -0.19 -5.06 -3.48
C THR A 38 -1.59 -4.47 -3.75
N LEU A 39 -2.63 -4.93 -3.05
CA LEU A 39 -3.98 -4.39 -3.17
C LEU A 39 -4.05 -2.90 -2.83
N ILE A 40 -3.33 -2.43 -1.81
CA ILE A 40 -3.27 -0.99 -1.50
C ILE A 40 -2.67 -0.20 -2.68
N TYR A 41 -1.51 -0.63 -3.20
CA TYR A 41 -0.90 0.01 -4.37
C TYR A 41 -1.84 0.01 -5.58
N THR A 42 -2.50 -1.11 -5.86
CA THR A 42 -3.48 -1.22 -6.94
C THR A 42 -4.65 -0.28 -6.74
N SER A 43 -5.19 -0.19 -5.52
CA SER A 43 -6.32 0.69 -5.20
C SER A 43 -5.98 2.16 -5.43
N LEU A 44 -4.79 2.60 -5.02
CA LEU A 44 -4.32 3.96 -5.25
C LEU A 44 -4.13 4.27 -6.74
N LYS A 45 -3.60 3.30 -7.51
CA LYS A 45 -3.53 3.43 -8.97
C LYS A 45 -4.91 3.56 -9.59
N ILE A 46 -5.88 2.74 -9.19
CA ILE A 46 -7.26 2.80 -9.69
C ILE A 46 -7.89 4.16 -9.36
N VAL A 47 -7.77 4.63 -8.11
CA VAL A 47 -8.32 5.95 -7.70
C VAL A 47 -7.76 7.07 -8.57
N THR A 48 -6.43 7.12 -8.70
CA THR A 48 -5.78 8.19 -9.47
C THR A 48 -6.03 8.09 -10.96
N ALA A 49 -6.11 6.88 -11.53
CA ALA A 49 -6.52 6.65 -12.91
C ALA A 49 -7.98 7.07 -13.15
N SER A 50 -8.88 6.78 -12.21
CA SER A 50 -10.31 7.13 -12.32
C SER A 50 -10.51 8.64 -12.48
N ILE A 51 -9.64 9.47 -11.90
CA ILE A 51 -9.76 10.93 -12.02
C ILE A 51 -9.67 11.40 -13.48
N ALA A 52 -8.96 10.65 -14.34
CA ALA A 52 -8.85 10.95 -15.76
C ALA A 52 -10.20 11.03 -16.48
N PHE A 53 -11.23 10.29 -16.01
CA PHE A 53 -12.57 10.33 -16.58
C PHE A 53 -13.20 11.73 -16.55
N TRP A 54 -12.89 12.53 -15.53
CA TRP A 54 -13.43 13.88 -15.39
C TRP A 54 -12.45 14.98 -15.82
N THR A 55 -11.16 14.82 -15.49
CA THR A 55 -10.17 15.89 -15.69
C THR A 55 -9.44 15.82 -17.03
N LYS A 56 -9.61 14.72 -17.80
CA LYS A 56 -8.88 14.41 -19.05
C LYS A 56 -7.34 14.35 -18.91
N GLN A 57 -6.80 14.66 -17.73
CA GLN A 57 -5.38 14.54 -17.34
C GLN A 57 -5.28 14.09 -15.88
N SER A 58 -4.64 12.95 -15.63
CA SER A 58 -4.44 12.39 -14.27
C SER A 58 -2.97 12.32 -13.83
N GLY A 59 -2.02 12.60 -14.72
CA GLY A 59 -0.58 12.40 -14.46
C GLY A 59 -0.05 13.15 -13.24
N ALA A 60 -0.40 14.43 -13.08
CA ALA A 60 0.04 15.23 -11.92
C ALA A 60 -0.50 14.69 -10.59
N ILE A 61 -1.73 14.15 -10.59
CA ILE A 61 -2.35 13.59 -9.39
C ILE A 61 -1.69 12.27 -9.03
N ILE A 62 -1.45 11.39 -10.02
CA ILE A 62 -0.68 10.16 -9.82
C ILE A 62 0.67 10.49 -9.19
N TYR A 63 1.40 11.47 -9.73
CA TYR A 63 2.71 11.86 -9.22
C TYR A 63 2.66 12.30 -7.74
N ILE A 64 1.75 13.21 -7.38
CA ILE A 64 1.61 13.69 -5.99
C ILE A 64 1.28 12.54 -5.04
N PHE A 65 0.38 11.64 -5.42
CA PHE A 65 0.05 10.48 -4.59
C PHE A 65 1.27 9.59 -4.38
N TYR A 66 2.08 9.34 -5.41
CA TYR A 66 3.26 8.50 -5.29
C TYR A 66 4.40 9.15 -4.50
N MET A 67 4.49 10.49 -4.42
CA MET A 67 5.43 11.16 -3.51
C MET A 67 5.18 10.76 -2.04
N PHE A 68 3.94 10.44 -1.66
CA PHE A 68 3.66 9.99 -0.30
C PHE A 68 4.21 8.60 0.01
N ASN A 69 4.56 7.80 -1.00
CA ASN A 69 5.19 6.51 -0.81
C ASN A 69 6.56 6.63 -0.11
N ASP A 70 7.26 7.75 -0.31
CA ASP A 70 8.57 7.99 0.32
C ASP A 70 8.49 8.01 1.85
N PHE A 71 7.36 8.42 2.44
CA PHE A 71 7.16 8.37 3.89
C PHE A 71 7.06 6.94 4.43
N ALA A 72 6.73 5.96 3.60
CA ALA A 72 6.69 4.55 4.02
C ALA A 72 8.09 3.93 4.20
N LYS A 73 9.13 4.58 3.65
CA LYS A 73 10.53 4.13 3.75
C LYS A 73 11.12 4.33 5.14
N TYR A 74 10.53 5.22 5.94
CA TYR A 74 11.03 5.57 7.26
C TYR A 74 10.05 5.17 8.38
N PRO A 75 10.55 4.97 9.61
CA PRO A 75 9.69 4.69 10.74
C PRO A 75 8.66 5.80 10.99
N ILE A 76 7.35 5.50 10.94
CA ILE A 76 6.31 6.53 11.16
C ILE A 76 6.35 7.18 12.55
N ALA A 77 7.11 6.58 13.47
CA ALA A 77 7.37 7.09 14.81
C ALA A 77 8.02 8.48 14.81
N ILE A 78 8.82 8.80 13.77
CA ILE A 78 9.52 10.08 13.64
C ILE A 78 8.61 11.22 13.18
N TYR A 79 7.47 10.88 12.57
CA TYR A 79 6.51 11.85 12.08
C TYR A 79 5.55 12.27 13.18
N HIS A 80 5.12 13.54 13.11
CA HIS A 80 4.08 14.07 13.97
C HIS A 80 2.74 13.35 13.76
N SER A 81 1.85 13.44 14.74
CA SER A 81 0.59 12.68 14.80
C SER A 81 -0.28 12.83 13.56
N PHE A 82 -0.43 14.05 13.05
CA PHE A 82 -1.24 14.31 11.84
C PHE A 82 -0.66 13.64 10.59
N LEU A 83 0.64 13.79 10.31
CA LEU A 83 1.24 13.15 9.13
C LEU A 83 1.18 11.62 9.25
N ARG A 84 1.41 11.07 10.45
CA ARG A 84 1.24 9.64 10.72
C ARG A 84 -0.18 9.17 10.39
N TRP A 85 -1.20 9.90 10.83
CA TRP A 85 -2.60 9.58 10.55
C TRP A 85 -2.90 9.64 9.04
N LEU A 86 -2.43 10.68 8.36
CA LEU A 86 -2.59 10.86 6.91
C LEU A 86 -2.04 9.68 6.11
N ILE A 87 -0.77 9.31 6.34
CA ILE A 87 -0.12 8.21 5.60
C ILE A 87 -0.64 6.82 6.02
N SER A 88 -1.32 6.71 7.16
CA SER A 88 -1.90 5.44 7.64
C SER A 88 -3.32 5.23 7.15
N PHE A 89 -4.15 6.26 7.12
CA PHE A 89 -5.60 6.10 6.95
C PHE A 89 -6.18 6.82 5.74
N ILE A 90 -5.50 7.84 5.21
CA ILE A 90 -5.95 8.55 4.00
C ILE A 90 -5.27 7.99 2.74
N ILE A 91 -3.95 7.73 2.78
CA ILE A 91 -3.17 7.20 1.64
C ILE A 91 -2.66 5.75 1.88
N PRO A 92 -3.14 5.09 2.92
CA PRO A 92 -2.55 3.94 3.65
C PRO A 92 -1.15 3.36 3.34
N PHE A 93 -0.17 4.12 2.87
CA PHE A 93 1.19 3.62 2.61
C PHE A 93 1.90 3.07 3.85
N ALA A 94 1.56 3.52 5.06
CA ALA A 94 2.16 2.94 6.28
C ALA A 94 1.82 1.45 6.46
N PHE A 95 0.66 1.00 5.96
CA PHE A 95 0.26 -0.41 6.03
C PHE A 95 0.98 -1.29 5.01
N THR A 96 1.56 -0.74 3.95
CA THR A 96 2.29 -1.54 2.95
C THR A 96 3.71 -1.91 3.35
N ALA A 97 4.28 -1.21 4.35
CA ALA A 97 5.68 -1.40 4.76
C ALA A 97 5.85 -1.35 6.27
N TYR A 98 5.63 -0.19 6.89
CA TYR A 98 5.99 0.03 8.29
C TYR A 98 5.25 -0.88 9.27
N TYR A 99 3.92 -0.96 9.20
CA TYR A 99 3.14 -1.71 10.18
C TYR A 99 3.46 -3.22 10.14
N PRO A 100 3.42 -3.92 8.98
CA PRO A 100 3.84 -5.31 8.88
C PRO A 100 5.29 -5.51 9.34
N ALA A 101 6.22 -4.66 8.92
CA ALA A 101 7.63 -4.76 9.35
C ALA A 101 7.77 -4.64 10.86
N SER A 102 6.95 -3.80 11.51
CA SER A 102 6.98 -3.64 12.96
C SER A 102 6.44 -4.85 13.73
N TYR A 103 5.54 -5.64 13.12
CA TYR A 103 5.15 -6.95 13.64
C TYR A 103 6.32 -7.93 13.56
N PHE A 104 6.96 -8.07 12.38
CA PHE A 104 8.03 -9.05 12.22
C PHE A 104 9.29 -8.73 13.02
N LEU A 105 9.72 -7.46 13.04
CA LEU A 105 10.98 -7.02 13.62
C LEU A 105 10.91 -6.71 15.12
N LYS A 106 9.74 -6.33 15.63
CA LYS A 106 9.57 -5.84 17.01
C LYS A 106 8.46 -6.54 17.78
N ASP A 107 7.89 -7.60 17.19
CA ASP A 107 6.78 -8.38 17.78
C ASP A 107 5.64 -7.49 18.30
N LYS A 108 5.36 -6.39 17.58
CA LYS A 108 4.22 -5.52 17.89
C LYS A 108 2.89 -6.24 17.64
N ASP A 109 1.80 -5.67 18.14
CA ASP A 109 0.45 -6.26 18.00
C ASP A 109 0.12 -6.69 16.55
N GLY A 110 -0.01 -8.00 16.32
CA GLY A 110 -0.29 -8.55 15.00
C GLY A 110 -1.68 -8.21 14.49
N LEU A 111 -2.65 -8.00 15.40
CA LEU A 111 -4.03 -7.70 15.03
C LEU A 111 -4.12 -6.33 14.37
N PHE A 112 -3.52 -5.31 14.97
CA PHE A 112 -3.44 -3.98 14.35
C PHE A 112 -2.54 -3.97 13.13
N ASN A 113 -1.33 -4.56 13.20
CA ASN A 113 -0.33 -4.40 12.14
C ASN A 113 -0.64 -5.23 10.88
N ILE A 114 -1.01 -6.50 11.03
CA ILE A 114 -1.35 -7.39 9.91
C ILE A 114 -2.85 -7.38 9.64
N GLY A 115 -3.69 -7.47 10.69
CA GLY A 115 -5.14 -7.38 10.53
C GLY A 115 -5.58 -6.02 9.99
N GLY A 116 -4.94 -4.93 10.42
CA GLY A 116 -5.15 -3.60 9.86
C GLY A 116 -4.75 -3.49 8.39
N LEU A 117 -3.63 -4.10 7.96
CA LEU A 117 -3.26 -4.18 6.55
C LEU A 117 -4.36 -4.85 5.73
N ILE A 118 -4.85 -6.01 6.17
CA ILE A 118 -5.91 -6.76 5.49
C ILE A 118 -7.18 -5.90 5.41
N LEU A 119 -7.63 -5.34 6.53
CA LEU A 119 -8.86 -4.55 6.57
C LEU A 119 -8.78 -3.31 5.68
N ILE A 120 -7.71 -2.53 5.81
CA ILE A 120 -7.53 -1.28 5.06
C ILE A 120 -7.38 -1.55 3.57
N SER A 121 -6.63 -2.59 3.18
CA SER A 121 -6.50 -2.95 1.76
C SER A 121 -7.84 -3.32 1.11
N LEU A 122 -8.70 -4.08 1.80
CA LEU A 122 -10.04 -4.43 1.31
C LEU A 122 -10.96 -3.21 1.20
N ILE A 123 -10.93 -2.32 2.20
CA ILE A 123 -11.70 -1.07 2.19
C ILE A 123 -11.28 -0.21 0.99
N PHE A 124 -9.98 0.05 0.84
CA PHE A 124 -9.47 0.89 -0.25
C PHE A 124 -9.72 0.28 -1.62
N PHE A 125 -9.57 -1.03 -1.76
CA PHE A 125 -9.86 -1.70 -3.01
C PHE A 125 -11.33 -1.57 -3.41
N THR A 126 -12.23 -1.81 -2.46
CA THR A 126 -13.68 -1.65 -2.69
C THR A 126 -14.04 -0.21 -3.06
N LEU A 127 -13.48 0.78 -2.37
CA LEU A 127 -13.72 2.20 -2.67
C LEU A 127 -13.16 2.58 -4.04
N SER A 128 -11.98 2.08 -4.40
CA SER A 128 -11.35 2.34 -5.70
C SER A 128 -12.19 1.81 -6.86
N LEU A 129 -12.74 0.60 -6.75
CA LEU A 129 -13.61 0.02 -7.77
C LEU A 129 -14.94 0.77 -7.90
N LYS A 130 -15.53 1.22 -6.79
CA LYS A 130 -16.73 2.07 -6.82
C LYS A 130 -16.45 3.40 -7.54
N LEU A 131 -15.30 4.01 -7.26
CA LEU A 131 -14.90 5.25 -7.92
C LEU A 131 -14.66 5.05 -9.42
N TRP A 132 -13.99 3.96 -9.80
CA TRP A 132 -13.78 3.58 -11.19
C TRP A 132 -15.09 3.42 -11.94
N ASN A 133 -16.03 2.64 -11.39
CA ASN A 133 -17.33 2.42 -12.00
C ASN A 133 -18.11 3.72 -12.17
N LYS A 134 -18.09 4.60 -11.17
CA LYS A 134 -18.69 5.95 -11.28
C LYS A 134 -18.02 6.80 -12.36
N GLY A 135 -16.73 6.61 -12.58
CA GLY A 135 -15.98 7.27 -13.66
C GLY A 135 -16.40 6.79 -15.04
N LEU A 136 -16.68 5.50 -15.19
CA LEU A 136 -17.21 4.94 -16.44
C LEU A 136 -18.56 5.56 -16.82
N ASP A 137 -19.44 5.82 -15.86
CA ASP A 137 -20.74 6.45 -16.12
C ASP A 137 -20.60 7.90 -16.62
N ALA A 138 -19.54 8.60 -16.21
CA ALA A 138 -19.23 9.97 -16.62
C ALA A 138 -18.41 10.02 -17.92
N TYR A 139 -17.92 8.87 -18.41
CA TYR A 139 -17.18 8.79 -19.64
C TYR A 139 -18.15 8.85 -20.82
N GLU A 140 -18.33 10.05 -21.37
CA GLU A 140 -18.93 10.20 -22.69
C GLU A 140 -18.04 9.48 -23.70
N SER A 141 -18.52 8.37 -24.26
CA SER A 141 -17.90 7.72 -25.40
C SER A 141 -17.57 8.79 -26.43
N ALA A 142 -16.31 8.86 -26.86
CA ALA A 142 -15.89 9.66 -28.01
C ALA A 142 -16.45 9.05 -29.32
N GLY A 143 -17.76 8.88 -29.40
CA GLY A 143 -18.45 8.19 -30.47
C GLY A 143 -19.96 8.18 -30.28
N SER A 144 -20.59 9.31 -30.62
CA SER A 144 -21.64 9.35 -31.65
C SER A 144 -21.49 10.61 -32.48
#